data_AF-A0A0F9BUG0-F1
#
_entry.id   AF-A0A0F9BUG0-F1
#
_cell.length_a   1.000
_cell.length_b   1.000
_cell.length_c   1.000
_cell.angle_alpha   90.00
_cell.angle_beta   90.00
_cell.angle_gamma   90.00
#
_symmetry.space_group_name_H-M   'P 1'
#
loop_
_entity.id
_entity.type
_entity.pdbx_description
1 polymer ?
#
loop_
_entity_poly.entity_id
_entity_poly.type
_entity_poly.pdbx_seq_one_letter_code
_entity_poly.pdbx_strand_id
1 'polypeptide(L)'
;MFERFTDRARKVMALANQEAQRFNHEYIGTEHILLGLVKEGSGVGANVLKNLDVDIKKLRLEIEKLVKSGPDMVTMGKLPQTPRAKKVIEYAIEEARALNHNYVGTEHILLGLLRETEGVAAQVLMNLGLKLEDVRQEVLNLLGAGVDSSYQSMGMKMGPSSAAQKQKSKTPALDSFGRDLTELAAEGKLDPVIGRADEIERLIQILCRRTKNNPVLLGEAGVGKTAIVEGMSQKIVNNEIPEILKDKRMVVLDLAMMVAGTKYRGQFEERIKAVINEVKRAGNVILFIDELHTLVGAGGAEGAIDASNVLKPALARGEVQCIGATTFDEYRKYIEKDAAQLRLEAGWRVWIHNHRGRAVWAVARGYSCLIPQIRGVGSRSFV
;
A
#
# COMPACT_ATOMS: atom_id res chain seq x y z
N MET A 1 3.61 4.74 33.55
CA MET A 1 2.42 4.08 32.94
C MET A 1 1.92 4.81 31.70
N PHE A 2 1.80 6.15 31.67
CA PHE A 2 1.29 6.91 30.50
C PHE A 2 2.35 7.48 29.54
N GLU A 3 3.64 7.11 29.67
CA GLU A 3 4.71 7.70 28.84
C GLU A 3 4.54 7.44 27.34
N ARG A 4 3.85 6.36 26.96
CA ARG A 4 3.55 6.04 25.57
C ARG A 4 2.27 6.68 25.04
N PHE A 5 1.51 7.40 25.86
CA PHE A 5 0.26 8.04 25.42
C PHE A 5 0.54 9.35 24.70
N THR A 6 -0.17 9.60 23.60
CA THR A 6 -0.16 10.91 22.94
C THR A 6 -0.75 11.99 23.85
N ASP A 7 -0.47 13.26 23.56
CA ASP A 7 -1.03 14.37 24.34
C ASP A 7 -2.56 14.36 24.35
N ARG A 8 -3.18 14.00 23.21
CA ARG A 8 -4.63 13.83 23.11
C ARG A 8 -5.14 12.66 23.94
N ALA A 9 -4.46 11.52 23.91
CA ALA A 9 -4.82 10.38 24.74
C ALA A 9 -4.68 10.69 26.25
N ARG A 10 -3.65 11.44 26.65
CA ARG A 10 -3.52 11.93 28.04
C ARG A 10 -4.64 12.91 28.40
N LYS A 11 -5.02 13.79 27.48
CA LYS A 11 -6.16 14.69 27.64
C LYS A 11 -7.48 13.93 27.82
N VAL A 12 -7.71 12.86 27.04
CA VAL A 12 -8.88 11.97 27.21
C VAL A 12 -8.94 11.40 28.63
N MET A 13 -7.82 10.91 29.16
CA MET A 13 -7.77 10.37 30.53
C MET A 13 -8.00 11.45 31.60
N ALA A 14 -7.50 12.67 31.38
CA ALA A 14 -7.77 13.79 32.27
C ALA A 14 -9.25 14.20 32.26
N LEU A 15 -9.87 14.23 31.07
CA LEU A 15 -11.30 14.49 30.90
C LEU A 15 -12.15 13.37 31.52
N ALA A 16 -11.72 12.11 31.43
CA ALA A 16 -12.38 11.00 32.10
C ALA A 16 -12.41 11.17 33.62
N ASN A 17 -11.31 11.64 34.23
CA ASN A 17 -11.27 11.96 35.66
C ASN A 17 -12.25 13.10 36.02
N GLN A 18 -12.36 14.12 35.16
CA GLN A 18 -13.33 15.21 35.35
C GLN A 18 -14.78 14.73 35.23
N GLU A 19 -15.09 13.85 34.27
CA GLU A 19 -16.43 13.29 34.15
C GLU A 19 -16.75 12.39 35.35
N ALA A 20 -15.81 11.57 35.84
CA ALA A 20 -16.03 10.79 37.06
C ALA A 20 -16.37 11.67 38.28
N GLN A 21 -15.66 12.78 38.45
CA GLN A 21 -15.98 13.77 39.49
C GLN A 21 -17.35 14.41 39.28
N ARG A 22 -17.73 14.69 38.03
CA ARG A 22 -19.03 15.28 37.67
C ARG A 22 -20.20 14.33 37.95
N PHE A 23 -19.99 13.02 37.83
CA PHE A 23 -20.95 12.00 38.23
C PHE A 23 -20.89 11.65 39.72
N ASN A 24 -20.04 12.32 40.50
CA ASN A 24 -19.79 12.03 41.92
C ASN A 24 -19.31 10.58 42.16
N HIS A 25 -18.50 10.04 41.26
CA HIS A 25 -17.91 8.71 41.42
C HIS A 25 -16.51 8.79 42.04
N GLU A 26 -16.23 7.86 42.94
CA GLU A 26 -14.90 7.71 43.57
C GLU A 26 -13.92 6.89 42.73
N TYR A 27 -14.29 6.55 41.49
CA TYR A 27 -13.49 5.74 40.58
C TYR A 27 -13.64 6.19 39.13
N ILE A 28 -12.66 5.83 38.29
CA ILE A 28 -12.72 5.99 36.84
C ILE A 28 -13.11 4.64 36.22
N GLY A 29 -14.33 4.58 35.69
CA GLY A 29 -14.86 3.45 34.91
C GLY A 29 -14.74 3.63 33.40
N THR A 30 -15.24 2.65 32.63
CA THR A 30 -15.12 2.66 31.16
C THR A 30 -16.01 3.73 30.52
N GLU A 31 -17.18 3.98 31.11
CA GLU A 31 -18.12 5.06 30.77
C GLU A 31 -17.46 6.44 30.81
N HIS A 32 -16.62 6.69 31.82
CA HIS A 32 -15.93 7.96 31.98
C HIS A 32 -14.83 8.14 30.92
N ILE A 33 -14.14 7.06 30.56
CA ILE A 33 -13.14 7.08 29.48
C ILE A 33 -13.83 7.37 28.15
N LEU A 34 -14.97 6.75 27.88
CA LEU A 34 -15.75 7.02 26.67
C LEU A 34 -16.25 8.47 26.61
N LEU A 35 -16.79 9.00 27.72
CA LEU A 35 -17.19 10.40 27.80
C LEU A 35 -16.00 11.35 27.60
N GLY A 36 -14.84 11.02 28.17
CA GLY A 36 -13.59 11.77 27.98
C GLY A 36 -13.15 11.79 26.53
N LEU A 37 -13.28 10.67 25.81
CA LEU A 37 -12.94 10.54 24.39
C LEU A 37 -13.85 11.42 23.52
N VAL A 38 -15.15 11.40 23.80
CA VAL A 38 -16.15 12.19 23.08
C VAL A 38 -16.01 13.68 23.38
N LYS A 39 -15.67 14.05 24.62
CA LYS A 39 -15.45 15.44 25.05
C LYS A 39 -14.17 16.04 24.48
N GLU A 40 -13.14 15.22 24.26
CA GLU A 40 -11.92 15.66 23.57
C GLU A 40 -12.22 16.04 22.12
N GLY A 41 -13.03 15.24 21.42
CA GLY A 41 -13.75 15.59 20.19
C GLY A 41 -12.92 15.84 18.93
N SER A 42 -11.59 15.92 19.04
CA SER A 42 -10.64 16.28 17.96
C SER A 42 -9.68 15.16 17.58
N GLY A 43 -9.63 14.10 18.38
CA GLY A 43 -8.85 12.89 18.15
C GLY A 43 -9.46 11.98 17.08
N VAL A 44 -8.63 11.06 16.58
CA VAL A 44 -9.01 10.07 15.57
C VAL A 44 -10.20 9.24 16.08
N GLY A 45 -10.20 8.84 17.36
CA GLY A 45 -11.32 8.09 17.94
C GLY A 45 -12.66 8.84 17.88
N ALA A 46 -12.67 10.16 18.07
CA ALA A 46 -13.89 10.95 17.95
C ALA A 46 -14.34 11.11 16.49
N ASN A 47 -13.40 11.18 15.55
CA ASN A 47 -13.71 11.23 14.12
C ASN A 47 -14.25 9.89 13.60
N VAL A 48 -13.73 8.76 14.08
CA VAL A 48 -14.27 7.42 13.76
C VAL A 48 -15.74 7.33 14.17
N LEU A 49 -16.08 7.76 15.39
CA LEU A 49 -17.47 7.76 15.85
C LEU A 49 -18.36 8.63 14.94
N LYS A 50 -17.90 9.81 14.52
CA LYS A 50 -18.65 10.69 13.60
C LYS A 50 -18.83 10.07 12.22
N ASN A 51 -17.81 9.42 11.66
CA ASN A 51 -17.87 8.80 10.34
C ASN A 51 -18.79 7.57 10.31
N LEU A 52 -18.96 6.90 11.44
CA LEU A 52 -19.92 5.82 11.63
C LEU A 52 -21.31 6.32 12.04
N ASP A 53 -21.61 7.61 11.77
CA ASP A 53 -22.89 8.28 12.03
C ASP A 53 -23.36 8.20 13.50
N VAL A 54 -22.42 8.12 14.45
CA VAL A 54 -22.74 8.10 15.88
C VAL A 54 -23.01 9.53 16.35
N ASP A 55 -24.26 9.82 16.70
CA ASP A 55 -24.60 11.08 17.35
C ASP A 55 -24.04 11.13 18.78
N ILE A 56 -23.05 12.00 18.96
CA ILE A 56 -22.39 12.30 20.24
C ILE A 56 -23.40 12.67 21.33
N LYS A 57 -24.47 13.41 21.01
CA LYS A 57 -25.50 13.80 21.98
C LYS A 57 -26.28 12.58 22.45
N LYS A 58 -26.66 11.71 21.51
CA LYS A 58 -27.35 10.45 21.82
C LYS A 58 -26.48 9.52 22.65
N LEU A 59 -25.21 9.37 22.30
CA LEU A 59 -24.25 8.56 23.06
C LEU A 59 -24.16 9.02 24.52
N ARG A 60 -24.06 10.33 24.74
CA ARG A 60 -24.00 10.88 26.09
C ARG A 60 -25.29 10.63 26.89
N LEU A 61 -26.46 10.78 26.27
CA LEU A 61 -27.74 10.46 26.91
C LEU A 61 -27.84 8.98 27.27
N GLU A 62 -27.37 8.07 26.42
CA GLU A 62 -27.36 6.63 26.73
C GLU A 62 -26.44 6.29 27.91
N ILE A 63 -25.29 6.95 28.02
CA ILE A 63 -24.41 6.80 29.19
C ILE A 63 -25.09 7.33 30.44
N GLU A 64 -25.66 8.55 30.40
CA GLU A 64 -26.35 9.17 31.53
C GLU A 64 -27.56 8.35 32.02
N LYS A 65 -28.22 7.57 31.15
CA LYS A 65 -29.29 6.64 31.54
C LYS A 65 -28.79 5.42 32.33
N LEU A 66 -27.64 4.88 31.94
CA LEU A 66 -27.08 3.67 32.56
C LEU A 66 -26.27 3.97 33.82
N VAL A 67 -25.74 5.19 33.90
CA VAL A 67 -24.81 5.63 34.94
C VAL A 67 -25.53 6.56 35.90
N LYS A 68 -25.86 6.07 37.09
CA LYS A 68 -26.48 6.89 38.16
C LYS A 68 -25.42 7.76 38.83
N SER A 69 -25.79 8.98 39.22
CA SER A 69 -24.93 9.84 40.02
C SER A 69 -24.67 9.25 41.41
N GLY A 70 -23.43 9.39 41.89
CA GLY A 70 -23.02 9.06 43.26
C GLY A 70 -23.43 10.12 44.29
N PRO A 71 -23.12 9.88 45.58
CA PRO A 71 -23.49 10.76 46.69
C PRO A 71 -22.87 12.17 46.60
N ASP A 72 -23.50 13.18 47.19
CA ASP A 72 -23.16 14.61 47.02
C ASP A 72 -21.76 15.04 47.52
N MET A 73 -21.05 14.19 48.28
CA MET A 73 -19.70 14.47 48.76
C MET A 73 -18.67 13.71 47.92
N VAL A 74 -17.75 14.44 47.27
CA VAL A 74 -16.75 13.84 46.37
C VAL A 74 -15.33 14.17 46.82
N THR A 75 -14.46 13.17 46.77
CA THR A 75 -13.02 13.32 47.00
C THR A 75 -12.37 14.09 45.84
N MET A 76 -11.80 15.26 46.12
CA MET A 76 -11.04 16.06 45.15
C MET A 76 -9.67 15.43 44.90
N GLY A 77 -9.37 15.02 43.67
CA GLY A 77 -8.06 14.47 43.31
C GLY A 77 -8.07 13.53 42.11
N LYS A 78 -6.94 12.83 41.92
CA LYS A 78 -6.81 11.78 40.89
C LYS A 78 -7.49 10.50 41.41
N LEU A 79 -8.57 10.11 40.76
CA LEU A 79 -9.37 8.95 41.17
C LEU A 79 -8.71 7.64 40.72
N PRO A 80 -8.85 6.55 41.50
CA PRO A 80 -8.40 5.22 41.10
C PRO A 80 -9.21 4.70 39.90
N GLN A 81 -8.56 3.91 39.05
CA GLN A 81 -9.21 3.24 37.91
C GLN A 81 -9.77 1.88 38.34
N THR A 82 -10.97 1.54 37.87
CA THR A 82 -11.54 0.21 38.07
C THR A 82 -10.72 -0.86 37.33
N PRO A 83 -10.83 -2.15 37.72
CA PRO A 83 -10.16 -3.24 36.99
C PRO A 83 -10.50 -3.26 35.49
N ARG A 84 -11.76 -2.97 35.14
CA ARG A 84 -12.21 -2.88 33.74
C ARG A 84 -11.58 -1.69 33.01
N ALA A 85 -11.49 -0.52 33.65
CA ALA A 85 -10.80 0.63 33.07
C ALA A 85 -9.30 0.37 32.85
N LYS A 86 -8.65 -0.39 33.74
CA LYS A 86 -7.26 -0.83 33.54
C LYS A 86 -7.12 -1.78 32.35
N LYS A 87 -8.03 -2.76 32.20
CA LYS A 87 -8.06 -3.65 31.03
C LYS A 87 -8.24 -2.88 29.72
N VAL A 88 -9.10 -1.86 29.69
CA VAL A 88 -9.25 -0.99 28.50
C VAL A 88 -7.93 -0.35 28.09
N ILE A 89 -7.12 0.10 29.06
CA ILE A 89 -5.80 0.68 28.79
C ILE A 89 -4.83 -0.39 28.27
N GLU A 90 -4.85 -1.59 28.84
CA GLU A 90 -4.03 -2.72 28.39
C GLU A 90 -4.40 -3.12 26.95
N TYR A 91 -5.70 -3.23 26.64
CA TYR A 91 -6.19 -3.48 25.28
C TYR A 91 -5.83 -2.36 24.32
N ALA A 92 -5.89 -1.10 24.74
CA ALA A 92 -5.44 0.01 23.90
C ALA A 92 -3.94 -0.09 23.56
N ILE A 93 -3.10 -0.55 24.50
CA ILE A 93 -1.68 -0.79 24.25
C ILE A 93 -1.48 -1.96 23.27
N GLU A 94 -2.26 -3.03 23.41
CA GLU A 94 -2.22 -4.17 22.49
C GLU A 94 -2.69 -3.79 21.08
N GLU A 95 -3.78 -3.04 20.94
CA GLU A 95 -4.28 -2.55 19.65
C GLU A 95 -3.25 -1.61 18.99
N ALA A 96 -2.59 -0.73 19.77
CA ALA A 96 -1.49 0.08 19.26
C ALA A 96 -0.34 -0.78 18.70
N ARG A 97 0.04 -1.85 19.42
CA ARG A 97 1.07 -2.79 18.93
C ARG A 97 0.61 -3.57 17.71
N ALA A 98 -0.65 -4.00 17.66
CA ALA A 98 -1.22 -4.72 16.52
C ALA A 98 -1.23 -3.86 15.25
N LEU A 99 -1.41 -2.54 15.40
CA LEU A 99 -1.30 -1.55 14.34
C LEU A 99 0.15 -1.07 14.10
N ASN A 100 1.15 -1.67 14.73
CA ASN A 100 2.58 -1.28 14.68
C ASN A 100 2.86 0.17 15.09
N HIS A 101 2.06 0.73 15.99
CA HIS A 101 2.26 2.06 16.55
C HIS A 101 3.09 2.00 17.84
N ASN A 102 4.10 2.87 17.93
CA ASN A 102 4.93 3.04 19.13
C ASN A 102 4.29 3.95 20.20
N TYR A 103 3.09 4.45 19.95
CA TYR A 103 2.32 5.34 20.81
C TYR A 103 0.88 4.84 20.98
N VAL A 104 0.22 5.29 22.05
CA VAL A 104 -1.21 5.05 22.29
C VAL A 104 -1.98 6.33 22.06
N GLY A 105 -2.74 6.37 20.96
CA GLY A 105 -3.66 7.43 20.60
C GLY A 105 -5.12 7.17 21.01
N THR A 106 -5.99 8.12 20.64
CA THR A 106 -7.43 8.11 20.99
C THR A 106 -8.21 6.96 20.34
N GLU A 107 -7.79 6.55 19.15
CA GLU A 107 -8.32 5.45 18.35
C GLU A 107 -8.07 4.09 19.02
N HIS A 108 -6.88 3.90 19.59
CA HIS A 108 -6.56 2.69 20.34
C HIS A 108 -7.38 2.60 21.64
N ILE A 109 -7.64 3.74 22.29
CA ILE A 109 -8.52 3.80 23.47
C ILE A 109 -9.95 3.40 23.07
N LEU A 110 -10.46 3.88 21.93
CA LEU A 110 -11.77 3.48 21.41
C LEU A 110 -11.86 1.97 21.14
N LEU A 111 -10.84 1.39 20.50
CA LEU A 111 -10.77 -0.04 20.25
C LEU A 111 -10.68 -0.84 21.56
N GLY A 112 -9.89 -0.36 22.53
CA GLY A 112 -9.81 -0.96 23.86
C GLY A 112 -11.14 -0.95 24.61
N LEU A 113 -11.93 0.13 24.47
CA LEU A 113 -13.27 0.22 25.06
C LEU A 113 -14.24 -0.80 24.46
N LEU A 114 -14.18 -1.05 23.15
CA LEU A 114 -15.02 -2.04 22.48
C LEU A 114 -14.60 -3.48 22.75
N ARG A 115 -13.32 -3.71 23.04
CA ARG A 115 -12.78 -5.03 23.36
C ARG A 115 -13.11 -5.49 24.78
N GLU A 116 -13.26 -4.57 25.73
CA GLU A 116 -13.79 -4.86 27.07
C GLU A 116 -15.33 -4.91 27.04
N THR A 117 -15.88 -6.03 26.53
CA THR A 117 -17.32 -6.19 26.25
C THR A 117 -18.21 -6.09 27.49
N GLU A 118 -17.69 -6.37 28.68
CA GLU A 118 -18.45 -6.27 29.93
C GLU A 118 -18.56 -4.82 30.45
N GLY A 119 -17.84 -3.87 29.87
CA GLY A 119 -17.87 -2.47 30.27
C GLY A 119 -19.14 -1.75 29.85
N VAL A 120 -19.57 -0.75 30.64
CA VAL A 120 -20.71 0.12 30.29
C VAL A 120 -20.48 0.83 28.95
N ALA A 121 -19.25 1.26 28.69
CA ALA A 121 -18.89 1.87 27.40
C ALA A 121 -19.12 0.93 26.21
N ALA A 122 -18.71 -0.34 26.30
CA ALA A 122 -18.92 -1.31 25.22
C ALA A 122 -20.41 -1.54 24.98
N GLN A 123 -21.19 -1.71 26.05
CA GLN A 123 -22.64 -1.89 25.94
C GLN A 123 -23.32 -0.72 25.23
N VAL A 124 -22.96 0.52 25.57
CA VAL A 124 -23.51 1.71 24.90
C VAL A 124 -23.12 1.76 23.43
N LEU A 125 -21.85 1.53 23.11
CA LEU A 125 -21.37 1.56 21.72
C LEU A 125 -22.04 0.47 20.87
N MET A 126 -22.19 -0.74 21.42
CA MET A 126 -22.88 -1.86 20.75
C MET A 126 -24.38 -1.58 20.57
N ASN A 127 -25.05 -0.97 21.56
CA ASN A 127 -26.45 -0.55 21.45
C ASN A 127 -26.67 0.52 20.37
N LEU A 128 -25.63 1.32 20.08
CA LEU A 128 -25.64 2.29 18.98
C LEU A 128 -25.27 1.66 17.62
N GLY A 129 -25.08 0.34 17.58
CA GLY A 129 -24.83 -0.42 16.35
C GLY A 129 -23.35 -0.57 15.97
N LEU A 130 -22.42 -0.11 16.83
CA LEU A 130 -20.99 -0.22 16.56
C LEU A 130 -20.49 -1.63 16.86
N LYS A 131 -19.84 -2.25 15.88
CA LYS A 131 -19.08 -3.50 16.06
C LYS A 131 -17.60 -3.21 16.09
N LEU A 132 -16.85 -4.01 16.86
CA LEU A 132 -15.41 -3.87 16.98
C LEU A 132 -14.70 -3.89 15.61
N GLU A 133 -15.09 -4.80 14.72
CA GLU A 133 -14.48 -4.92 13.39
C GLU A 133 -14.76 -3.71 12.50
N ASP A 134 -15.99 -3.17 12.51
CA ASP A 134 -16.36 -2.00 11.71
C ASP A 134 -15.58 -0.77 12.17
N VAL A 135 -15.44 -0.60 13.49
CA VAL A 135 -14.65 0.49 14.09
C VAL A 135 -13.17 0.32 13.79
N ARG A 136 -12.64 -0.91 13.84
CA ARG A 136 -11.24 -1.19 13.48
C ARG A 136 -10.97 -0.87 12.01
N GLN A 137 -11.89 -1.22 11.12
CA GLN A 137 -11.78 -0.90 9.69
C GLN A 137 -11.79 0.62 9.46
N GLU A 138 -12.65 1.35 10.16
CA GLU A 138 -12.70 2.82 10.02
C GLU A 138 -11.48 3.53 10.63
N VAL A 139 -10.94 3.00 11.74
CA VAL A 139 -9.65 3.44 12.29
C VAL A 139 -8.53 3.25 11.25
N LEU A 140 -8.48 2.11 10.58
CA LEU A 140 -7.52 1.85 9.50
C LEU A 140 -7.71 2.78 8.31
N ASN A 141 -8.95 3.09 7.92
CA ASN A 141 -9.25 4.03 6.84
C ASN A 141 -8.73 5.45 7.17
N LEU A 142 -8.97 5.92 8.40
CA LEU A 142 -8.55 7.26 8.85
C LEU A 142 -7.05 7.36 9.10
N LEU A 143 -6.43 6.31 9.64
CA LEU A 143 -4.98 6.26 9.83
C LEU A 143 -4.26 6.08 8.49
N GLY A 144 -4.78 5.25 7.58
CA GLY A 144 -4.27 5.06 6.22
C GLY A 144 -4.32 6.35 5.39
N ALA A 145 -5.27 7.24 5.68
CA ALA A 145 -5.30 8.60 5.14
C ALA A 145 -4.37 9.60 5.86
N GLY A 146 -3.74 9.21 6.97
CA GLY A 146 -2.96 10.06 7.87
C GLY A 146 -1.49 9.67 8.09
N VAL A 147 -1.02 8.53 7.55
CA VAL A 147 0.39 8.09 7.71
C VAL A 147 1.38 9.02 6.99
N ASP A 148 0.91 9.80 6.01
CA ASP A 148 1.73 10.81 5.32
C ASP A 148 2.05 12.06 6.16
N SER A 149 1.35 12.29 7.29
CA SER A 149 1.45 13.57 8.03
C SER A 149 2.28 13.53 9.31
N SER A 150 2.74 12.37 9.78
CA SER A 150 3.32 12.25 11.14
C SER A 150 4.86 12.18 11.22
N TYR A 151 5.57 12.06 10.09
CA TYR A 151 7.05 12.09 10.08
C TYR A 151 7.67 13.47 9.85
N GLN A 152 6.86 14.52 9.69
CA GLN A 152 7.36 15.87 9.37
C GLN A 152 7.54 16.81 10.58
N SER A 153 7.52 16.30 11.82
CA SER A 153 7.62 17.13 13.02
C SER A 153 8.86 16.86 13.89
N MET A 154 10.06 16.82 13.28
CA MET A 154 11.29 17.23 13.98
C MET A 154 12.34 17.78 13.00
N GLY A 155 12.48 19.11 13.00
CA GLY A 155 13.78 19.76 12.81
C GLY A 155 14.24 20.10 11.39
N MET A 156 13.78 21.23 10.84
CA MET A 156 14.62 22.39 10.47
C MET A 156 13.79 23.45 9.72
N LYS A 157 13.85 24.69 10.21
CA LYS A 157 13.33 25.90 9.55
C LYS A 157 14.18 26.23 8.33
N MET A 158 13.57 26.58 7.20
CA MET A 158 14.03 27.64 6.28
C MET A 158 12.97 27.90 5.18
N GLY A 159 12.55 29.17 5.05
CA GLY A 159 12.12 29.80 3.78
C GLY A 159 10.70 29.54 3.24
N PRO A 160 9.88 30.59 2.96
CA PRO A 160 8.58 30.43 2.33
C PRO A 160 8.75 30.40 0.81
N SER A 161 8.51 29.23 0.20
CA SER A 161 8.40 29.09 -1.25
C SER A 161 7.10 28.35 -1.56
N SER A 162 6.18 29.09 -2.18
CA SER A 162 4.96 28.63 -2.84
C SER A 162 5.12 27.30 -3.58
N ALA A 163 4.35 26.27 -3.20
CA ALA A 163 3.99 25.17 -4.10
C ALA A 163 2.87 24.29 -3.53
N ALA A 164 1.80 24.17 -4.33
CA ALA A 164 0.91 23.02 -4.52
C ALA A 164 0.44 22.20 -3.30
N GLN A 165 -0.86 22.31 -3.02
CA GLN A 165 -1.65 21.29 -2.32
C GLN A 165 -1.36 19.89 -2.90
N LYS A 166 -0.72 19.01 -2.12
CA LYS A 166 -0.67 17.56 -2.43
C LYS A 166 -2.10 17.02 -2.42
N GLN A 167 -2.66 16.80 -3.60
CA GLN A 167 -3.93 16.08 -3.78
C GLN A 167 -3.76 14.65 -3.24
N LYS A 168 -4.77 14.15 -2.51
CA LYS A 168 -4.89 12.74 -2.12
C LYS A 168 -4.58 11.85 -3.33
N SER A 169 -3.65 10.91 -3.19
CA SER A 169 -3.26 10.05 -4.30
C SER A 169 -4.47 9.26 -4.81
N LYS A 170 -4.56 9.10 -6.13
CA LYS A 170 -5.65 8.35 -6.77
C LYS A 170 -5.50 6.83 -6.56
N THR A 171 -4.46 6.39 -5.86
CA THR A 171 -3.98 5.00 -5.83
C THR A 171 -3.39 4.57 -4.45
N PRO A 172 -4.23 4.43 -3.41
CA PRO A 172 -3.77 4.12 -2.06
C PRO A 172 -3.21 2.68 -1.87
N ALA A 173 -3.68 1.67 -2.60
CA ALA A 173 -3.14 0.31 -2.50
C ALA A 173 -1.77 0.20 -3.22
N LEU A 174 -1.58 0.91 -4.33
CA LEU A 174 -0.31 0.94 -5.05
C LEU A 174 0.77 1.67 -4.26
N ASP A 175 0.41 2.76 -3.58
CA ASP A 175 1.39 3.53 -2.80
C ASP A 175 1.80 2.81 -1.51
N SER A 176 0.99 1.87 -1.02
CA SER A 176 1.32 1.08 0.18
C SER A 176 2.13 -0.18 -0.09
N PHE A 177 1.95 -0.81 -1.26
CA PHE A 177 2.67 -2.04 -1.65
C PHE A 177 3.69 -1.82 -2.76
N GLY A 178 3.84 -0.58 -3.22
CA GLY A 178 4.68 -0.24 -4.35
C GLY A 178 5.49 1.03 -4.13
N ARG A 179 6.52 1.17 -4.95
CA ARG A 179 7.44 2.30 -4.94
C ARG A 179 7.34 3.06 -6.26
N ASP A 180 6.94 4.33 -6.20
CA ASP A 180 6.80 5.18 -7.40
C ASP A 180 8.18 5.65 -7.89
N LEU A 181 8.63 5.14 -9.04
CA LEU A 181 9.88 5.54 -9.66
C LEU A 181 9.76 6.88 -10.36
N THR A 182 8.57 7.28 -10.80
CA THR A 182 8.36 8.59 -11.43
C THR A 182 8.50 9.71 -10.40
N GLU A 183 7.99 9.51 -9.18
CA GLU A 183 8.19 10.45 -8.07
C GLU A 183 9.68 10.54 -7.70
N LEU A 184 10.36 9.41 -7.55
CA LEU A 184 11.80 9.39 -7.23
C LEU A 184 12.67 10.01 -8.33
N ALA A 185 12.28 9.84 -9.59
CA ALA A 185 12.92 10.51 -10.72
C ALA A 185 12.74 12.02 -10.66
N ALA A 186 11.52 12.49 -10.34
CA ALA A 186 11.22 13.91 -10.21
C ALA A 186 11.96 14.57 -9.04
N GLU A 187 12.19 13.81 -7.96
CA GLU A 187 12.99 14.24 -6.81
C GLU A 187 14.52 14.15 -7.06
N GLY A 188 14.95 13.61 -8.21
CA GLY A 188 16.37 13.44 -8.54
C GLY A 188 17.09 12.39 -7.68
N LYS A 189 16.35 11.47 -7.05
CA LYS A 189 16.89 10.42 -6.18
C LYS A 189 17.34 9.16 -6.93
N LEU A 190 17.01 9.05 -8.22
CA LEU A 190 17.44 7.92 -9.05
C LEU A 190 18.84 8.17 -9.61
N ASP A 191 19.68 7.14 -9.60
CA ASP A 191 21.00 7.19 -10.18
C ASP A 191 20.93 7.35 -11.71
N PRO A 192 21.85 8.12 -12.34
CA PRO A 192 21.87 8.28 -13.79
C PRO A 192 22.28 6.98 -14.48
N VAL A 193 21.50 6.57 -15.47
CA VAL A 193 21.72 5.30 -16.19
C VAL A 193 22.67 5.51 -17.37
N ILE A 194 23.83 4.87 -17.34
CA ILE A 194 24.87 4.99 -18.36
C ILE A 194 24.85 3.75 -19.27
N GLY A 195 24.89 3.97 -20.59
CA GLY A 195 25.16 2.91 -21.58
C GLY A 195 24.02 1.92 -21.83
N ARG A 196 22.75 2.31 -21.57
CA ARG A 196 21.56 1.46 -21.79
C ARG A 196 20.48 2.11 -22.66
N ALA A 197 20.88 3.02 -23.54
CA ALA A 197 19.95 3.82 -24.34
C ALA A 197 19.11 2.93 -25.28
N ASP A 198 19.74 1.95 -25.93
CA ASP A 198 19.09 1.05 -26.88
C ASP A 198 18.02 0.17 -26.20
N GLU A 199 18.29 -0.35 -25.00
CA GLU A 199 17.32 -1.12 -24.24
C GLU A 199 16.14 -0.28 -23.78
N ILE A 200 16.38 0.95 -23.31
CA ILE A 200 15.33 1.88 -22.88
C ILE A 200 14.45 2.29 -24.08
N GLU A 201 15.05 2.60 -25.23
CA GLU A 201 14.30 2.93 -26.44
C GLU A 201 13.44 1.75 -26.88
N ARG A 202 14.00 0.53 -26.86
CA ARG A 202 13.27 -0.69 -27.19
C ARG A 202 12.09 -0.92 -26.23
N LEU A 203 12.28 -0.65 -24.95
CA LEU A 203 11.24 -0.74 -23.93
C LEU A 203 10.07 0.22 -24.21
N ILE A 204 10.38 1.49 -24.51
CA ILE A 204 9.42 2.52 -24.89
C ILE A 204 8.63 2.10 -26.15
N GLN A 205 9.32 1.63 -27.19
CA GLN A 205 8.68 1.17 -28.44
C GLN A 205 7.66 0.05 -28.19
N ILE A 206 7.95 -0.87 -27.26
CA ILE A 206 7.06 -1.98 -26.93
C ILE A 206 5.82 -1.49 -26.16
N LEU A 207 6.00 -0.59 -25.19
CA LEU A 207 4.91 -0.04 -24.38
C LEU A 207 3.92 0.82 -25.20
N CYS A 208 4.38 1.42 -26.29
CA CYS A 208 3.54 2.20 -27.20
C CYS A 208 2.65 1.37 -28.15
N ARG A 209 2.77 0.03 -28.16
CA ARG A 209 1.97 -0.83 -29.05
C ARG A 209 0.51 -0.90 -28.58
N ARG A 210 -0.42 -1.06 -29.54
CA ARG A 210 -1.87 -1.17 -29.23
C ARG A 210 -2.26 -2.51 -28.60
N THR A 211 -1.58 -3.58 -28.97
CA THR A 211 -1.83 -4.93 -28.45
C THR A 211 -0.55 -5.48 -27.86
N LYS A 212 -0.71 -6.35 -26.85
CA LYS A 212 0.38 -7.10 -26.21
C LYS A 212 1.51 -6.26 -25.60
N ASN A 213 1.29 -4.97 -25.31
CA ASN A 213 2.21 -3.95 -24.79
C ASN A 213 2.90 -4.19 -23.42
N ASN A 214 3.15 -5.44 -23.03
CA ASN A 214 3.79 -5.83 -21.78
C ASN A 214 5.21 -6.37 -22.06
N PRO A 215 6.25 -5.53 -21.98
CA PRO A 215 7.63 -5.95 -22.20
C PRO A 215 8.15 -6.86 -21.09
N VAL A 216 9.06 -7.77 -21.45
CA VAL A 216 9.83 -8.57 -20.48
C VAL A 216 11.33 -8.36 -20.73
N LEU A 217 12.00 -7.91 -19.69
CA LEU A 217 13.45 -7.72 -19.60
C LEU A 217 14.13 -9.06 -19.28
N LEU A 218 14.91 -9.56 -20.23
CA LEU A 218 15.64 -10.83 -20.08
C LEU A 218 17.15 -10.58 -19.98
N GLY A 219 17.79 -11.18 -18.98
CA GLY A 219 19.22 -11.05 -18.74
C GLY A 219 19.71 -11.89 -17.57
N GLU A 220 21.01 -11.99 -17.35
CA GLU A 220 21.58 -12.63 -16.15
C GLU A 220 21.17 -11.88 -14.87
N ALA A 221 21.27 -12.53 -13.70
CA ALA A 221 21.06 -11.84 -12.43
C ALA A 221 22.16 -10.79 -12.21
N GLY A 222 21.82 -9.64 -11.62
CA GLY A 222 22.81 -8.59 -11.32
C GLY A 222 23.23 -7.70 -12.49
N VAL A 223 22.70 -7.91 -13.71
CA VAL A 223 22.97 -7.03 -14.87
C VAL A 223 22.27 -5.67 -14.78
N GLY A 224 21.59 -5.33 -13.69
CA GLY A 224 20.93 -4.03 -13.49
C GLY A 224 19.63 -3.84 -14.26
N LYS A 225 18.75 -4.84 -14.33
CA LYS A 225 17.45 -4.73 -15.04
C LYS A 225 16.59 -3.60 -14.48
N THR A 226 16.59 -3.43 -13.16
CA THR A 226 15.98 -2.33 -12.42
C THR A 226 16.45 -0.97 -12.93
N ALA A 227 17.75 -0.81 -13.21
CA ALA A 227 18.32 0.43 -13.71
C ALA A 227 17.74 0.85 -15.08
N ILE A 228 17.35 -0.09 -15.95
CA ILE A 228 16.70 0.25 -17.23
C ILE A 228 15.34 0.91 -17.00
N VAL A 229 14.60 0.44 -15.99
CA VAL A 229 13.28 0.98 -15.65
C VAL A 229 13.39 2.31 -14.92
N GLU A 230 14.41 2.49 -14.10
CA GLU A 230 14.75 3.78 -13.49
C GLU A 230 15.13 4.82 -14.56
N GLY A 231 15.94 4.44 -15.55
CA GLY A 231 16.28 5.31 -16.68
C GLY A 231 15.08 5.65 -17.57
N MET A 232 14.15 4.70 -17.75
CA MET A 232 12.88 5.00 -18.39
C MET A 232 12.05 6.01 -17.57
N SER A 233 12.03 5.88 -16.25
CA SER A 233 11.30 6.79 -15.36
C SER A 233 11.86 8.23 -15.42
N GLN A 234 13.18 8.37 -15.51
CA GLN A 234 13.83 9.67 -15.79
C GLN A 234 13.39 10.25 -17.13
N LYS A 235 13.32 9.45 -18.20
CA LYS A 235 12.82 9.92 -19.51
C LYS A 235 11.35 10.35 -19.49
N ILE A 236 10.51 9.69 -18.70
CA ILE A 236 9.10 10.08 -18.51
C ILE A 236 9.03 11.48 -17.89
N VAL A 237 9.78 11.72 -16.81
CA VAL A 237 9.81 13.03 -16.13
C VAL A 237 10.38 14.14 -17.01
N ASN A 238 11.44 13.83 -17.79
CA ASN A 238 12.08 14.79 -18.69
C ASN A 238 11.28 15.05 -19.98
N ASN A 239 10.11 14.42 -20.16
CA ASN A 239 9.30 14.47 -21.38
C ASN A 239 10.03 14.00 -22.65
N GLU A 240 11.02 13.10 -22.52
CA GLU A 240 11.74 12.48 -23.63
C GLU A 240 11.07 11.20 -24.14
N ILE A 241 9.74 11.18 -24.14
CA ILE A 241 8.91 10.01 -24.45
C ILE A 241 7.77 10.39 -25.40
N PRO A 242 7.22 9.42 -26.16
CA PRO A 242 6.03 9.64 -26.97
C PRO A 242 4.82 10.06 -26.13
N GLU A 243 3.92 10.85 -26.72
CA GLU A 243 2.72 11.42 -26.07
C GLU A 243 1.84 10.34 -25.40
N ILE A 244 1.80 9.12 -25.95
CA ILE A 244 1.05 7.98 -25.41
C ILE A 244 1.51 7.59 -24.00
N LEU A 245 2.79 7.77 -23.69
CA LEU A 245 3.37 7.44 -22.39
C LEU A 245 3.47 8.65 -21.46
N LYS A 246 3.05 9.83 -21.93
CA LYS A 246 3.07 11.05 -21.13
C LYS A 246 2.09 10.92 -19.97
N ASP A 247 2.45 11.51 -18.83
CA ASP A 247 1.66 11.48 -17.59
C ASP A 247 1.38 10.08 -17.02
N LYS A 248 2.11 9.06 -17.51
CA LYS A 248 2.09 7.72 -16.91
C LYS A 248 3.01 7.66 -15.70
N ARG A 249 2.55 6.94 -14.68
CA ARG A 249 3.31 6.66 -13.46
C ARG A 249 3.97 5.29 -13.54
N MET A 250 5.25 5.22 -13.21
CA MET A 250 6.01 3.98 -13.08
C MET A 250 6.05 3.54 -11.63
N VAL A 251 5.46 2.39 -11.32
CA VAL A 251 5.40 1.87 -9.94
C VAL A 251 6.02 0.48 -9.88
N VAL A 252 7.01 0.29 -9.01
CA VAL A 252 7.56 -1.03 -8.69
C VAL A 252 6.65 -1.72 -7.68
N LEU A 253 6.29 -2.97 -7.95
CA LEU A 253 5.55 -3.78 -6.99
C LEU A 253 6.52 -4.53 -6.07
N ASP A 254 6.45 -4.29 -4.76
CA ASP A 254 7.26 -5.00 -3.77
C ASP A 254 6.53 -6.25 -3.27
N LEU A 255 6.93 -7.40 -3.79
CA LEU A 255 6.34 -8.68 -3.41
C LEU A 255 6.65 -9.06 -1.96
N ALA A 256 7.79 -8.66 -1.41
CA ALA A 256 8.14 -8.96 -0.02
C ALA A 256 7.18 -8.24 0.93
N MET A 257 6.84 -6.97 0.65
CA MET A 257 5.83 -6.23 1.41
C MET A 257 4.42 -6.83 1.28
N MET A 258 4.06 -7.32 0.09
CA MET A 258 2.75 -7.94 -0.10
C MET A 258 2.60 -9.25 0.68
N VAL A 259 3.68 -10.03 0.78
CA VAL A 259 3.73 -11.29 1.54
C VAL A 259 3.80 -11.02 3.04
N ALA A 260 4.50 -9.96 3.45
CA ALA A 260 4.63 -9.57 4.85
C ALA A 260 3.26 -9.36 5.52
N GLY A 261 3.06 -10.01 6.66
CA GLY A 261 1.80 -9.95 7.41
C GLY A 261 0.64 -10.73 6.80
N THR A 262 0.87 -11.55 5.76
CA THR A 262 -0.11 -12.55 5.31
C THR A 262 0.23 -13.92 5.92
N LYS A 263 -0.76 -14.56 6.55
CA LYS A 263 -0.62 -15.92 7.09
C LYS A 263 -1.16 -16.97 6.13
N TYR A 264 -2.05 -16.55 5.22
CA TYR A 264 -2.78 -17.42 4.31
C TYR A 264 -2.61 -16.91 2.87
N ARG A 265 -2.43 -17.84 1.92
CA ARG A 265 -2.32 -17.56 0.48
C ARG A 265 -3.45 -16.67 -0.05
N GLY A 266 -4.69 -16.89 0.40
CA GLY A 266 -5.85 -16.10 -0.03
C GLY A 266 -5.72 -14.61 0.27
N GLN A 267 -5.09 -14.24 1.38
CA GLN A 267 -4.88 -12.83 1.75
C GLN A 267 -3.90 -12.13 0.80
N PHE A 268 -2.87 -12.86 0.35
CA PHE A 268 -1.94 -12.36 -0.64
C PHE A 268 -2.63 -12.17 -2.00
N GLU A 269 -3.45 -13.14 -2.43
CA GLU A 269 -4.22 -13.02 -3.67
C GLU A 269 -5.22 -11.85 -3.63
N GLU A 270 -5.87 -11.60 -2.48
CA GLU A 270 -6.74 -10.44 -2.29
C GLU A 270 -5.98 -9.12 -2.40
N ARG A 271 -4.77 -9.02 -1.83
CA ARG A 271 -3.91 -7.83 -1.96
C ARG A 271 -3.52 -7.58 -3.41
N ILE A 272 -3.09 -8.61 -4.15
CA ILE A 272 -2.80 -8.48 -5.59
C ILE A 272 -4.03 -8.06 -6.38
N LYS A 273 -5.19 -8.63 -6.06
CA LYS A 273 -6.44 -8.27 -6.72
C LYS A 273 -6.82 -6.80 -6.46
N ALA A 274 -6.59 -6.29 -5.25
CA ALA A 274 -6.79 -4.89 -4.92
C ALA A 274 -5.88 -3.98 -5.76
N VAL A 275 -4.58 -4.29 -5.82
CA VAL A 275 -3.60 -3.54 -6.64
C VAL A 275 -3.99 -3.53 -8.11
N ILE A 276 -4.32 -4.68 -8.69
CA ILE A 276 -4.73 -4.79 -10.11
C ILE A 276 -5.99 -3.97 -10.39
N ASN A 277 -6.99 -4.04 -9.51
CA ASN A 277 -8.22 -3.26 -9.65
C ASN A 277 -7.95 -1.75 -9.60
N GLU A 278 -6.99 -1.33 -8.78
CA GLU A 278 -6.59 0.06 -8.66
C GLU A 278 -5.85 0.56 -9.91
N VAL A 279 -4.90 -0.22 -10.42
CA VAL A 279 -4.23 0.07 -11.71
C VAL A 279 -5.23 0.20 -12.84
N LYS A 280 -6.20 -0.71 -12.89
CA LYS A 280 -7.27 -0.69 -13.91
C LYS A 280 -8.13 0.58 -13.83
N ARG A 281 -8.44 1.05 -12.62
CA ARG A 281 -9.21 2.31 -12.42
C ARG A 281 -8.39 3.54 -12.78
N ALA A 282 -7.10 3.54 -12.46
CA ALA A 282 -6.22 4.66 -12.74
C ALA A 282 -5.95 4.83 -14.25
N GLY A 283 -5.68 3.72 -14.96
CA GLY A 283 -5.46 3.71 -16.41
C GLY A 283 -4.15 4.36 -16.89
N ASN A 284 -3.48 5.14 -16.04
CA ASN A 284 -2.21 5.81 -16.31
C ASN A 284 -1.03 5.23 -15.51
N VAL A 285 -1.12 3.99 -15.02
CA VAL A 285 -0.06 3.34 -14.24
C VAL A 285 0.58 2.22 -15.05
N ILE A 286 1.91 2.17 -15.05
CA ILE A 286 2.73 1.07 -15.55
C ILE A 286 3.37 0.39 -14.35
N LEU A 287 3.09 -0.90 -14.18
CA LEU A 287 3.68 -1.71 -13.13
C LEU A 287 5.04 -2.26 -13.53
N PHE A 288 6.01 -2.25 -12.63
CA PHE A 288 7.27 -2.98 -12.77
C PHE A 288 7.33 -4.14 -11.78
N ILE A 289 7.69 -5.33 -12.27
CA ILE A 289 7.82 -6.56 -11.50
C ILE A 289 9.20 -7.14 -11.77
N ASP A 290 10.12 -7.03 -10.82
CA ASP A 290 11.53 -7.41 -11.02
C ASP A 290 11.74 -8.93 -11.11
N GLU A 291 10.93 -9.70 -10.37
CA GLU A 291 10.99 -11.16 -10.34
C GLU A 291 9.67 -11.74 -10.85
N LEU A 292 9.38 -11.53 -12.13
CA LEU A 292 8.10 -11.94 -12.73
C LEU A 292 7.78 -13.44 -12.51
N HIS A 293 8.82 -14.28 -12.47
CA HIS A 293 8.67 -15.72 -12.28
C HIS A 293 8.04 -16.10 -10.92
N THR A 294 8.22 -15.28 -9.87
CA THR A 294 7.65 -15.53 -8.53
C THR A 294 6.12 -15.49 -8.55
N LEU A 295 5.54 -14.61 -9.36
CA LEU A 295 4.09 -14.46 -9.50
C LEU A 295 3.47 -15.54 -10.41
N VAL A 296 4.27 -16.10 -11.31
CA VAL A 296 3.81 -16.89 -12.44
C VAL A 296 4.02 -18.40 -12.27
N GLY A 297 4.96 -18.86 -11.42
CA GLY A 297 5.37 -20.26 -11.52
C GLY A 297 6.15 -20.93 -10.39
N ALA A 298 6.09 -20.50 -9.13
CA ALA A 298 6.80 -21.23 -8.07
C ALA A 298 6.10 -22.53 -7.57
N GLY A 299 5.04 -23.02 -8.20
CA GLY A 299 4.16 -24.12 -7.73
C GLY A 299 4.74 -25.53 -7.51
N GLY A 300 6.05 -25.66 -7.24
CA GLY A 300 6.71 -26.93 -6.91
C GLY A 300 7.02 -27.15 -5.41
N ALA A 301 6.83 -26.15 -4.55
CA ALA A 301 7.06 -26.28 -3.11
C ALA A 301 5.85 -25.79 -2.30
N GLU A 302 5.54 -26.45 -1.18
CA GLU A 302 4.41 -26.24 -0.25
C GLU A 302 4.28 -24.83 0.39
N GLY A 303 4.92 -23.80 -0.17
CA GLY A 303 4.84 -22.41 0.28
C GLY A 303 4.96 -21.39 -0.84
N ALA A 304 4.91 -21.84 -2.10
CA ALA A 304 5.04 -20.96 -3.25
C ALA A 304 3.78 -20.13 -3.48
N ILE A 305 3.98 -18.83 -3.42
CA ILE A 305 3.00 -17.81 -3.69
C ILE A 305 2.68 -17.82 -5.19
N ASP A 306 1.43 -18.05 -5.58
CA ASP A 306 1.02 -18.12 -6.98
C ASP A 306 -0.14 -17.16 -7.24
N ALA A 307 0.15 -16.10 -8.01
CA ALA A 307 -0.76 -15.03 -8.37
C ALA A 307 -1.24 -15.14 -9.83
N SER A 308 -0.82 -16.19 -10.53
CA SER A 308 -0.98 -16.31 -11.98
C SER A 308 -2.45 -16.25 -12.40
N ASN A 309 -3.35 -16.81 -11.59
CA ASN A 309 -4.80 -16.79 -11.82
C ASN A 309 -5.41 -15.38 -11.78
N VAL A 310 -4.81 -14.44 -11.03
CA VAL A 310 -5.31 -13.07 -10.91
C VAL A 310 -4.71 -12.17 -11.99
N LEU A 311 -3.43 -12.37 -12.33
CA LEU A 311 -2.71 -11.54 -13.31
C LEU A 311 -3.02 -11.91 -14.76
N LYS A 312 -3.09 -13.20 -15.10
CA LYS A 312 -3.29 -13.67 -16.49
C LYS A 312 -4.51 -13.01 -17.17
N PRO A 313 -5.70 -12.94 -16.54
CA PRO A 313 -6.87 -12.34 -17.18
C PRO A 313 -6.71 -10.83 -17.44
N ALA A 314 -6.08 -10.09 -16.51
CA ALA A 314 -5.90 -8.65 -16.63
C ALA A 314 -4.89 -8.29 -17.74
N LEU A 315 -3.80 -9.05 -17.83
CA LEU A 315 -2.76 -8.88 -18.84
C LEU A 315 -3.24 -9.29 -20.24
N ALA A 316 -3.99 -10.40 -20.35
CA ALA A 316 -4.52 -10.88 -21.62
C ALA A 316 -5.53 -9.92 -22.25
N ARG A 317 -6.31 -9.21 -21.42
CA ARG A 317 -7.27 -8.19 -21.87
C ARG A 317 -6.63 -6.83 -22.14
N GLY A 318 -5.34 -6.65 -21.81
CA GLY A 318 -4.66 -5.36 -21.95
C GLY A 318 -5.19 -4.27 -21.00
N GLU A 319 -5.86 -4.67 -19.91
CA GLU A 319 -6.41 -3.75 -18.91
C GLU A 319 -5.33 -3.21 -17.97
N VAL A 320 -4.20 -3.91 -17.88
CA VAL A 320 -3.05 -3.57 -17.06
C VAL A 320 -1.81 -3.59 -17.93
N GLN A 321 -1.00 -2.54 -17.80
CA GLN A 321 0.29 -2.43 -18.46
C GLN A 321 1.39 -2.73 -17.45
N CYS A 322 2.27 -3.69 -17.76
CA CYS A 322 3.37 -4.07 -16.88
C CYS A 322 4.68 -4.33 -17.64
N ILE A 323 5.79 -4.09 -16.95
CA ILE A 323 7.15 -4.44 -17.32
C ILE A 323 7.60 -5.54 -16.38
N GLY A 324 7.92 -6.71 -16.93
CA GLY A 324 8.48 -7.81 -16.14
C GLY A 324 10.00 -7.90 -16.30
N ALA A 325 10.71 -8.34 -15.28
CA ALA A 325 12.07 -8.81 -15.40
C ALA A 325 12.18 -10.26 -14.91
N THR A 326 13.07 -11.03 -15.53
CA THR A 326 13.35 -12.42 -15.15
C THR A 326 14.66 -12.89 -15.76
N THR A 327 15.28 -13.93 -15.21
CA THR A 327 16.47 -14.54 -15.82
C THR A 327 16.12 -15.49 -16.96
N PHE A 328 17.12 -15.85 -17.78
CA PHE A 328 16.91 -16.81 -18.87
C PHE A 328 16.48 -18.19 -18.37
N ASP A 329 17.08 -18.66 -17.28
CA ASP A 329 16.78 -19.98 -16.71
C ASP A 329 15.36 -20.02 -16.14
N GLU A 330 14.95 -18.98 -15.44
CA GLU A 330 13.59 -18.87 -14.88
C GLU A 330 12.54 -18.69 -15.97
N TYR A 331 12.83 -17.89 -16.99
CA TYR A 331 11.96 -17.76 -18.16
C TYR A 331 11.70 -19.13 -18.80
N ARG A 332 12.76 -19.91 -19.04
CA ARG A 332 12.64 -21.25 -19.63
C ARG A 332 11.92 -22.25 -18.74
N LYS A 333 12.15 -22.20 -17.42
CA LYS A 333 11.56 -23.15 -16.47
C LYS A 333 10.07 -22.88 -16.21
N TYR A 334 9.69 -21.61 -16.07
CA TYR A 334 8.39 -21.20 -15.53
C TYR A 334 7.49 -20.50 -16.54
N ILE A 335 8.05 -19.88 -17.57
CA ILE A 335 7.29 -19.09 -18.54
C ILE A 335 7.13 -19.85 -19.88
N GLU A 336 8.18 -20.50 -20.36
CA GLU A 336 8.20 -21.21 -21.66
C GLU A 336 7.37 -22.52 -21.66
N LYS A 337 7.19 -23.18 -20.50
CA LYS A 337 6.49 -24.48 -20.41
C LYS A 337 4.97 -24.40 -20.39
N ASP A 338 4.39 -23.25 -20.04
CA ASP A 338 2.94 -23.10 -19.90
C ASP A 338 2.35 -22.66 -21.25
N ALA A 339 1.80 -23.61 -22.02
CA ALA A 339 1.27 -23.39 -23.38
C ALA A 339 0.17 -22.29 -23.44
N ALA A 340 -0.44 -21.94 -22.31
CA ALA A 340 -1.43 -20.88 -22.18
C ALA A 340 -0.82 -19.47 -21.99
N GLN A 341 0.46 -19.37 -21.60
CA GLN A 341 1.21 -18.11 -21.53
C GLN A 341 1.65 -17.60 -22.91
N LEU A 342 1.57 -18.43 -23.97
CA LEU A 342 1.94 -18.10 -25.36
C LEU A 342 1.16 -16.92 -25.98
N ARG A 343 0.06 -16.44 -25.38
CA ARG A 343 -0.59 -15.20 -25.84
C ARG A 343 0.24 -13.94 -25.56
N LEU A 344 1.27 -14.03 -24.71
CA LEU A 344 2.25 -12.98 -24.42
C LEU A 344 3.43 -12.92 -25.42
N GLU A 345 3.57 -13.85 -26.39
CA GLU A 345 4.93 -14.17 -26.87
C GLU A 345 5.47 -13.57 -28.18
N ALA A 346 4.65 -13.13 -29.14
CA ALA A 346 5.18 -12.94 -30.51
C ALA A 346 6.06 -11.69 -30.81
N GLY A 347 6.68 -11.00 -29.84
CA GLY A 347 7.54 -9.84 -30.15
C GLY A 347 8.04 -8.93 -29.01
N TRP A 348 8.16 -9.43 -27.78
CA TRP A 348 8.15 -8.62 -26.53
C TRP A 348 9.43 -8.71 -25.69
N ARG A 349 10.42 -9.47 -26.16
CA ARG A 349 11.66 -9.71 -25.44
C ARG A 349 12.60 -8.53 -25.65
N VAL A 350 12.96 -7.86 -24.56
CA VAL A 350 14.09 -6.93 -24.53
C VAL A 350 15.27 -7.70 -23.95
N TRP A 351 16.23 -7.99 -24.82
CA TRP A 351 17.46 -8.69 -24.43
C TRP A 351 18.42 -7.68 -23.83
N ILE A 352 18.80 -7.88 -22.58
CA ILE A 352 19.78 -7.05 -21.90
C ILE A 352 21.15 -7.68 -22.10
N HIS A 353 22.03 -6.94 -22.74
CA HIS A 353 23.38 -7.40 -23.03
C HIS A 353 24.31 -7.02 -21.87
N ASN A 354 25.20 -7.93 -21.48
CA ASN A 354 26.27 -7.59 -20.55
C ASN A 354 27.27 -6.64 -21.24
N HIS A 355 27.84 -5.67 -20.52
CA HIS A 355 28.86 -4.72 -21.02
C HIS A 355 30.11 -5.39 -21.63
N ARG A 356 30.27 -6.71 -21.48
CA ARG A 356 31.20 -7.53 -22.26
C ARG A 356 30.44 -8.22 -23.39
N GLY A 357 30.41 -7.59 -24.58
CA GLY A 357 29.67 -8.04 -25.77
C GLY A 357 29.97 -9.45 -26.28
N ARG A 358 29.53 -10.50 -25.55
CA ARG A 358 29.45 -11.87 -26.02
C ARG A 358 28.00 -12.26 -26.18
N ALA A 359 27.54 -12.18 -27.43
CA ALA A 359 26.25 -12.73 -27.84
C ALA A 359 26.34 -14.26 -27.78
N VAL A 360 25.68 -14.90 -26.82
CA VAL A 360 25.44 -16.35 -26.86
C VAL A 360 24.24 -16.58 -27.77
N TRP A 361 24.48 -16.65 -29.08
CA TRP A 361 23.54 -17.19 -30.05
C TRP A 361 23.52 -18.71 -29.89
N ALA A 362 22.48 -19.25 -29.25
CA ALA A 362 22.26 -20.70 -29.21
C ALA A 362 20.78 -21.05 -29.34
N VAL A 363 20.40 -21.32 -30.61
CA VAL A 363 19.41 -22.28 -31.09
C VAL A 363 17.98 -22.20 -30.53
N ALA A 364 17.09 -21.62 -31.34
CA ALA A 364 15.74 -22.16 -31.55
C ALA A 364 15.37 -22.03 -33.04
N ARG A 365 15.91 -22.95 -33.86
CA ARG A 365 15.33 -23.25 -35.17
C ARG A 365 14.03 -24.03 -34.92
N GLY A 366 12.92 -23.44 -35.31
CA GLY A 366 11.64 -24.11 -35.29
C GLY A 366 10.54 -23.07 -35.29
N TYR A 367 10.29 -22.48 -36.44
CA TYR A 367 8.97 -22.23 -37.03
C TYR A 367 9.18 -21.35 -38.26
N SER A 368 9.08 -22.02 -39.40
CA SER A 368 8.92 -21.43 -40.73
C SER A 368 7.75 -20.46 -40.71
N CYS A 369 7.99 -19.19 -41.05
CA CYS A 369 6.97 -18.36 -41.67
C CYS A 369 7.66 -17.46 -42.70
N LEU A 370 7.24 -17.69 -43.94
CA LEU A 370 7.63 -16.96 -45.13
C LEU A 370 7.46 -15.45 -44.94
N ILE A 371 8.44 -14.67 -45.41
CA ILE A 371 8.18 -13.32 -45.91
C ILE A 371 8.65 -13.31 -47.38
N PRO A 372 7.80 -12.86 -48.34
CA PRO A 372 8.10 -12.94 -49.76
C PRO A 372 9.19 -11.95 -50.17
N GLN A 373 9.92 -12.33 -51.23
CA GLN A 373 10.84 -11.50 -51.99
C GLN A 373 10.31 -10.08 -52.25
N ILE A 374 11.13 -9.08 -51.98
CA ILE A 374 11.19 -7.87 -52.79
C ILE A 374 12.56 -7.86 -53.46
N ARG A 375 12.55 -8.03 -54.79
CA ARG A 375 13.69 -7.90 -55.71
C ARG A 375 13.97 -6.42 -55.99
N GLY A 376 15.25 -6.13 -56.24
CA GLY A 376 15.77 -4.97 -56.99
C GLY A 376 16.13 -3.79 -56.09
N VAL A 377 17.31 -3.16 -56.16
CA VAL A 377 18.14 -2.82 -57.33
C VAL A 377 19.57 -2.53 -56.84
N GLY A 378 20.60 -2.95 -57.60
CA GLY A 378 21.73 -2.05 -57.91
C GLY A 378 23.14 -2.37 -57.39
N SER A 379 24.08 -2.40 -58.37
CA SER A 379 25.55 -2.18 -58.31
C SER A 379 26.42 -3.20 -57.56
N ARG A 380 27.11 -4.09 -58.28
CA ARG A 380 28.38 -3.91 -59.04
C ARG A 380 29.63 -4.17 -58.16
N SER A 381 30.25 -5.31 -58.46
CA SER A 381 31.69 -5.53 -58.70
C SER A 381 32.70 -4.86 -57.78
N PHE A 382 33.57 -5.66 -57.14
CA PHE A 382 35.01 -5.61 -57.40
C PHE A 382 35.63 -6.99 -57.10
N VAL A 383 36.69 -7.25 -57.86
CA VAL A 383 37.36 -8.52 -58.21
C VAL A 383 37.97 -9.26 -57.02
#